data_AF-A0A6C0EJV8-F1
#
_entry.id   AF-A0A6C0EJV8-F1
#
_cell.length_a   1.000
_cell.length_b   1.000
_cell.length_c   1.000
_cell.angle_alpha   90.00
_cell.angle_beta   90.00
_cell.angle_gamma   90.00
#
_symmetry.space_group_name_H-M   'P 1'
#
loop_
_entity.id
_entity.type
_entity.pdbx_description
1 polymer ?
#
loop_
_entity_poly.entity_id
_entity_poly.type
_entity_poly.pdbx_seq_one_letter_code
_entity_poly.pdbx_strand_id
1 'polypeptide(L)'
;MSIVLIMLVILFVLFLVYCRSKIMLNYEGFRHSYNSLAKKLFNTLNEERLEWWPAEGTLIGILRYGKNFENLPDFGPIGTDTDIDIFVRADTDDEWLNICTKVVEALQNVCFTHSSTSGTNVLNKCCIETDKFLILDHYPYFEKLHIDMHRYIVNEENNTASCTTHYTENSYPFQKWGGAVPYRGMIVSNDGYLVNGRFEDIIVPCAYDSIGLLSQWNRAEYEPSTLRLPIGGMYRANMGLFIMSEKTPQLSQRDKDHIYDLWKNLQAEGSICFVL
;
A
#
# COMPACT_ATOMS: atom_id res chain seq x y z
N MET A 1 40.31 -9.82 31.62
CA MET A 1 39.10 -10.40 30.98
C MET A 1 39.34 -11.89 30.82
N SER A 2 38.49 -12.77 31.38
CA SER A 2 38.71 -14.22 31.31
C SER A 2 38.39 -14.77 29.91
N ILE A 3 39.03 -15.89 29.52
CA ILE A 3 38.75 -16.59 28.24
C ILE A 3 37.26 -16.91 28.10
N VAL A 4 36.59 -17.25 29.21
CA VAL A 4 35.15 -17.50 29.27
C VAL A 4 34.34 -16.27 28.85
N LEU A 5 34.69 -15.08 29.35
CA LEU A 5 33.99 -13.85 28.98
C LEU A 5 34.17 -13.50 27.50
N ILE A 6 35.35 -13.75 26.93
CA ILE A 6 35.60 -13.57 25.50
C ILE A 6 34.73 -14.52 24.68
N MET A 7 34.66 -15.80 25.05
CA MET A 7 33.82 -16.78 24.36
C MET A 7 32.33 -16.44 24.42
N LEU A 8 31.84 -15.97 25.58
CA LEU A 8 30.44 -15.54 25.73
C LEU A 8 30.10 -14.34 24.84
N VAL A 9 31.00 -13.35 24.75
CA VAL A 9 30.82 -12.20 23.85
C VAL A 9 30.80 -12.63 22.39
N ILE A 10 31.71 -13.52 21.98
CA ILE A 10 31.73 -14.05 20.60
C ILE A 10 30.44 -14.81 20.29
N LEU A 11 30.00 -15.70 21.18
CA LEU A 11 28.75 -16.46 20.99
C LEU A 11 27.53 -15.54 20.91
N PHE A 12 27.47 -14.50 21.75
CA PHE A 12 26.40 -13.51 21.72
C PHE A 12 26.40 -12.73 20.40
N VAL A 13 27.56 -12.27 19.92
CA VAL A 13 27.67 -11.59 18.63
C VAL A 13 27.25 -12.51 17.47
N LEU A 14 27.69 -13.77 17.47
CA LEU A 14 27.30 -14.75 16.45
C LEU A 14 25.80 -15.04 16.48
N PHE A 15 25.20 -15.11 17.67
CA PHE A 15 23.75 -15.26 17.84
C PHE A 15 23.01 -14.05 17.25
N LEU A 16 23.43 -12.82 17.54
CA LEU A 16 22.84 -11.61 16.95
C LEU A 16 22.97 -11.58 15.43
N VAL A 17 24.11 -11.98 14.88
CA VAL A 17 24.33 -12.07 13.42
C VAL A 17 23.40 -13.12 12.81
N TYR A 18 23.24 -14.27 13.46
CA TYR A 18 22.34 -15.34 13.01
C TYR A 18 20.87 -14.88 12.99
N CYS A 19 20.38 -14.30 14.09
CA CYS A 19 19.03 -13.74 14.18
C CYS A 19 18.80 -12.70 13.07
N ARG A 20 19.73 -11.75 12.92
CA ARG A 20 19.69 -10.73 11.87
C ARG A 20 19.59 -11.34 10.47
N SER A 21 20.40 -12.37 10.19
CA SER A 21 20.42 -13.01 8.86
C SER A 21 19.10 -13.70 8.55
N LYS A 22 18.47 -14.34 9.55
CA LYS A 22 17.15 -14.95 9.39
C LYS A 22 16.04 -13.94 9.14
N ILE A 23 16.03 -12.83 9.87
CA ILE A 23 15.03 -11.75 9.69
C ILE A 23 15.15 -11.16 8.29
N MET A 24 16.38 -10.86 7.84
CA MET A 24 16.62 -10.34 6.50
C MET A 24 16.18 -11.32 5.40
N LEU A 25 16.45 -12.63 5.56
CA LEU A 25 16.02 -13.65 4.60
C LEU A 25 14.50 -13.79 4.55
N ASN A 26 13.81 -13.71 5.70
CA ASN A 26 12.35 -13.73 5.75
C ASN A 26 11.77 -12.49 5.06
N TYR A 27 12.31 -11.31 5.34
CA TYR A 27 11.90 -10.06 4.70
C TYR A 27 12.09 -10.09 3.18
N GLU A 28 13.28 -10.46 2.68
CA GLU A 28 13.52 -10.50 1.23
C GLU A 28 12.62 -11.52 0.51
N GLY A 29 12.36 -12.67 1.15
CA GLY A 29 11.41 -13.65 0.62
C GLY A 29 9.96 -13.13 0.59
N PHE A 30 9.56 -12.42 1.65
CA PHE A 30 8.25 -11.78 1.73
C PHE A 30 8.11 -10.65 0.70
N ARG A 31 9.11 -9.78 0.58
CA ARG A 31 9.22 -8.72 -0.43
C ARG A 31 9.11 -9.24 -1.85
N HIS A 32 9.85 -10.30 -2.17
CA HIS A 32 9.76 -10.92 -3.48
C HIS A 32 8.33 -11.45 -3.76
N SER A 33 7.70 -12.05 -2.76
CA SER A 33 6.34 -12.58 -2.88
C SER A 33 5.31 -11.46 -3.07
N TYR A 34 5.41 -10.39 -2.28
CA TYR A 34 4.60 -9.18 -2.41
C TYR A 34 4.72 -8.58 -3.82
N ASN A 35 5.95 -8.33 -4.27
CA ASN A 35 6.17 -7.67 -5.55
C ASN A 35 5.69 -8.52 -6.72
N SER A 36 5.94 -9.84 -6.68
CA SER A 36 5.43 -10.77 -7.68
C SER A 36 3.89 -10.77 -7.73
N LEU A 37 3.25 -10.76 -6.57
CA LEU A 37 1.79 -10.72 -6.44
C LEU A 37 1.21 -9.41 -6.96
N ALA A 38 1.73 -8.27 -6.50
CA ALA A 38 1.33 -6.93 -6.95
C ALA A 38 1.51 -6.79 -8.47
N LYS A 39 2.65 -7.21 -9.02
CA LYS A 39 2.93 -7.19 -10.46
C LYS A 39 1.91 -8.01 -11.24
N LYS A 40 1.57 -9.21 -10.76
CA LYS A 40 0.56 -10.05 -11.42
C LYS A 40 -0.82 -9.40 -11.37
N LEU A 41 -1.24 -8.92 -10.20
CA LEU A 41 -2.51 -8.22 -10.00
C LEU A 41 -2.62 -7.00 -10.92
N PHE A 42 -1.66 -6.09 -10.88
CA PHE A 42 -1.69 -4.84 -11.64
C PHE A 42 -1.72 -5.08 -13.16
N ASN A 43 -0.95 -6.04 -13.65
CA ASN A 43 -1.01 -6.43 -15.05
C ASN A 43 -2.38 -6.99 -15.43
N THR A 44 -2.97 -7.86 -14.59
CA THR A 44 -4.32 -8.38 -14.84
C THR A 44 -5.36 -7.27 -14.91
N LEU A 45 -5.35 -6.31 -13.98
CA LEU A 45 -6.29 -5.19 -14.00
C LEU A 45 -6.11 -4.31 -15.25
N ASN A 46 -4.86 -4.06 -15.65
CA ASN A 46 -4.53 -3.29 -16.86
C ASN A 46 -4.93 -4.02 -18.16
N GLU A 47 -4.69 -5.33 -18.25
CA GLU A 47 -5.06 -6.16 -19.40
C GLU A 47 -6.58 -6.24 -19.59
N GLU A 48 -7.33 -6.33 -18.48
CA GLU A 48 -8.79 -6.27 -18.45
C GLU A 48 -9.35 -4.86 -18.66
N ARG A 49 -8.48 -3.84 -18.77
CA ARG A 49 -8.83 -2.42 -18.97
C ARG A 49 -9.80 -1.90 -17.92
N LEU A 50 -9.62 -2.32 -16.67
CA LEU A 50 -10.44 -1.86 -15.55
C LEU A 50 -10.01 -0.46 -15.12
N GLU A 51 -10.95 0.32 -14.59
CA GLU A 51 -10.63 1.56 -13.88
C GLU A 51 -10.33 1.19 -12.42
N TRP A 52 -9.07 1.33 -12.02
CA TRP A 52 -8.60 0.93 -10.70
C TRP A 52 -7.46 1.84 -10.24
N TRP A 53 -7.19 1.86 -8.94
CA TRP A 53 -6.05 2.59 -8.37
C TRP A 53 -5.64 1.97 -7.02
N PRO A 54 -4.36 2.01 -6.64
CA PRO A 54 -3.90 1.52 -5.35
C PRO A 54 -4.39 2.40 -4.21
N ALA A 55 -4.61 1.82 -3.04
CA ALA A 55 -5.12 2.47 -1.84
C ALA A 55 -4.13 2.33 -0.66
N GLU A 56 -4.42 2.99 0.46
CA GLU A 56 -3.72 2.80 1.75
C GLU A 56 -2.18 2.80 1.66
N GLY A 57 -1.56 1.88 2.40
CA GLY A 57 -0.14 1.61 2.42
C GLY A 57 0.42 1.26 1.03
N THR A 58 -0.38 0.64 0.15
CA THR A 58 0.03 0.30 -1.22
C THR A 58 0.24 1.56 -2.07
N LEU A 59 -0.71 2.50 -2.03
CA LEU A 59 -0.61 3.78 -2.75
C LEU A 59 0.60 4.56 -2.26
N ILE A 60 0.71 4.76 -0.93
CA ILE A 60 1.82 5.54 -0.38
C ILE A 60 3.18 4.87 -0.65
N GLY A 61 3.25 3.54 -0.68
CA GLY A 61 4.43 2.79 -1.08
C GLY A 61 4.84 3.05 -2.52
N ILE A 62 3.88 3.03 -3.44
CA ILE A 62 4.11 3.41 -4.86
C ILE A 62 4.56 4.87 -4.98
N LEU A 63 3.92 5.78 -4.24
CA LEU A 63 4.24 7.20 -4.28
C LEU A 63 5.61 7.54 -3.67
N ARG A 64 6.18 6.70 -2.81
CA ARG A 64 7.48 6.95 -2.16
C ARG A 64 8.62 6.15 -2.78
N TYR A 65 8.37 4.87 -3.03
CA TYR A 65 9.38 3.89 -3.41
C TYR A 65 9.15 3.33 -4.82
N GLY A 66 8.11 3.80 -5.50
CA GLY A 66 7.95 3.55 -6.92
C GLY A 66 9.11 4.13 -7.73
N LYS A 67 9.40 3.53 -8.88
CA LYS A 67 10.44 4.01 -9.81
C LYS A 67 9.99 5.26 -10.59
N ASN A 68 9.30 6.18 -9.93
CA ASN A 68 8.81 7.42 -10.51
C ASN A 68 9.95 8.43 -10.76
N PHE A 69 11.12 8.23 -10.12
CA PHE A 69 12.33 9.03 -10.32
C PHE A 69 13.57 8.15 -10.48
N GLU A 70 14.57 8.70 -11.17
CA GLU A 70 15.88 8.07 -11.30
C GLU A 70 16.65 8.16 -9.96
N ASN A 71 17.40 7.12 -9.62
CA ASN A 71 18.34 7.08 -8.49
C ASN A 71 17.74 7.02 -7.06
N LEU A 72 16.45 6.71 -6.90
CA LEU A 72 15.93 6.33 -5.58
C LEU A 72 16.40 4.90 -5.21
N PRO A 73 16.72 4.64 -3.92
CA PRO A 73 17.05 3.28 -3.51
C PRO A 73 15.82 2.36 -3.67
N ASP A 74 16.05 1.15 -4.17
CA ASP A 74 14.99 0.17 -4.46
C ASP A 74 14.47 -0.48 -3.18
N PHE A 75 13.67 0.27 -2.43
CA PHE A 75 13.02 -0.19 -1.19
C PHE A 75 11.77 -1.03 -1.47
N GLY A 76 11.08 -0.77 -2.59
CA GLY A 76 9.80 -1.36 -2.94
C GLY A 76 8.64 -0.92 -2.01
N PRO A 77 7.36 -1.14 -2.40
CA PRO A 77 6.20 -0.71 -1.60
C PRO A 77 5.98 -1.48 -0.30
N ILE A 78 6.65 -2.61 -0.10
CA ILE A 78 6.56 -3.35 1.17
C ILE A 78 7.13 -2.60 2.38
N GLY A 79 7.82 -1.48 2.15
CA GLY A 79 8.27 -0.59 3.21
C GLY A 79 7.12 0.15 3.91
N THR A 80 5.90 0.10 3.37
CA THR A 80 4.73 0.82 3.90
C THR A 80 3.60 -0.08 4.37
N ASP A 81 3.38 -1.22 3.71
CA ASP A 81 2.35 -2.19 4.13
C ASP A 81 2.73 -3.64 3.83
N THR A 82 2.02 -4.59 4.43
CA THR A 82 2.23 -6.02 4.18
C THR A 82 1.18 -6.68 3.29
N ASP A 83 0.08 -5.97 3.01
CA ASP A 83 -1.00 -6.32 2.11
C ASP A 83 -1.09 -5.36 0.91
N ILE A 84 -1.98 -5.69 -0.02
CA ILE A 84 -2.18 -4.95 -1.26
C ILE A 84 -3.61 -4.44 -1.31
N ASP A 85 -3.81 -3.15 -1.02
CA ASP A 85 -5.10 -2.48 -1.14
C ASP A 85 -5.25 -1.81 -2.49
N ILE A 86 -6.38 -2.06 -3.13
CA ILE A 86 -6.78 -1.36 -4.35
C ILE A 86 -8.26 -1.00 -4.33
N PHE A 87 -8.60 0.04 -5.06
CA PHE A 87 -9.95 0.34 -5.48
C PHE A 87 -10.16 -0.05 -6.93
N VAL A 88 -11.34 -0.59 -7.23
CA VAL A 88 -11.77 -0.91 -8.60
C VAL A 88 -13.19 -0.41 -8.81
N ARG A 89 -13.42 0.26 -9.93
CA ARG A 89 -14.76 0.69 -10.32
C ARG A 89 -15.59 -0.53 -10.71
N ALA A 90 -16.77 -0.65 -10.13
CA ALA A 90 -17.81 -1.55 -10.61
C ALA A 90 -19.15 -0.93 -10.28
N ASP A 91 -19.94 -0.58 -11.28
CA ASP A 91 -21.20 0.15 -11.09
C ASP A 91 -22.36 -0.82 -10.79
N THR A 92 -22.19 -2.12 -11.06
CA THR A 92 -23.19 -3.17 -10.78
C THR A 92 -22.60 -4.36 -10.01
N ASP A 93 -23.48 -5.13 -9.35
CA ASP A 93 -23.07 -6.33 -8.60
C ASP A 93 -22.55 -7.43 -9.52
N ASP A 94 -23.15 -7.60 -10.71
CA ASP A 94 -22.72 -8.58 -11.71
C ASP A 94 -21.34 -8.24 -12.27
N GLU A 95 -21.08 -6.96 -12.54
CA GLU A 95 -19.76 -6.47 -12.96
C GLU A 95 -18.72 -6.74 -11.87
N TRP A 96 -19.05 -6.43 -10.61
CA TRP A 96 -18.16 -6.68 -9.48
C TRP A 96 -17.81 -8.16 -9.34
N LEU A 97 -18.82 -9.04 -9.38
CA LEU A 97 -18.62 -10.48 -9.29
C LEU A 97 -17.75 -11.01 -10.44
N ASN A 98 -17.98 -10.52 -11.66
CA ASN A 98 -17.17 -10.88 -12.83
C ASN A 98 -15.71 -10.44 -12.68
N ILE A 99 -15.46 -9.20 -12.22
CA ILE A 99 -14.12 -8.69 -11.94
C ILE A 99 -13.42 -9.56 -10.89
N CYS A 100 -14.08 -9.82 -9.77
CA CYS A 100 -13.52 -10.65 -8.69
C CYS A 100 -13.14 -12.04 -9.20
N THR A 101 -14.03 -12.66 -9.98
CA THR A 101 -13.81 -14.01 -10.55
C THR A 101 -12.57 -14.02 -11.44
N LYS A 102 -12.48 -13.08 -12.38
CA LYS A 102 -11.33 -12.97 -13.31
C LYS A 102 -10.01 -12.75 -12.57
N VAL A 103 -9.98 -11.85 -11.59
CA VAL A 103 -8.77 -11.56 -10.83
C VAL A 103 -8.36 -12.78 -10.00
N VAL A 104 -9.30 -13.43 -9.31
CA VAL A 104 -9.03 -14.66 -8.56
C VAL A 104 -8.46 -15.74 -9.49
N GLU A 105 -9.09 -16.00 -10.64
CA GLU A 105 -8.62 -16.97 -11.64
C GLU A 105 -7.20 -16.65 -12.13
N ALA A 106 -6.91 -15.38 -12.44
CA ALA A 106 -5.59 -14.95 -12.89
C ALA A 106 -4.50 -15.13 -11.82
N LEU A 107 -4.88 -15.08 -10.55
CA LEU A 107 -3.97 -15.19 -9.40
C LEU A 107 -3.85 -16.60 -8.82
N GLN A 108 -4.65 -17.58 -9.25
CA GLN A 108 -4.61 -18.97 -8.73
C GLN A 108 -3.23 -19.62 -8.75
N ASN A 109 -2.38 -19.27 -9.72
CA ASN A 109 -1.02 -19.83 -9.83
C ASN A 109 0.02 -19.12 -8.94
N VAL A 110 -0.38 -18.05 -8.25
CA VAL A 110 0.46 -17.23 -7.37
C VAL A 110 -0.05 -17.25 -5.93
N CYS A 111 -1.36 -17.37 -5.73
CA CYS A 111 -2.04 -17.43 -4.42
C CYS A 111 -2.49 -18.87 -4.10
N PHE A 112 -1.98 -19.46 -3.02
CA PHE A 112 -2.19 -20.90 -2.78
C PHE A 112 -3.28 -21.29 -1.78
N THR A 113 -3.96 -20.39 -1.07
CA THR A 113 -4.95 -20.84 -0.08
C THR A 113 -6.03 -19.80 0.22
N HIS A 114 -7.22 -20.07 -0.34
CA HIS A 114 -8.51 -19.46 -0.02
C HIS A 114 -8.75 -18.03 -0.52
N SER A 115 -9.46 -17.90 -1.64
CA SER A 115 -10.32 -16.74 -1.86
C SER A 115 -11.54 -16.91 -0.97
N SER A 116 -11.59 -16.17 0.14
CA SER A 116 -12.87 -16.01 0.82
C SER A 116 -13.52 -14.76 0.24
N THR A 117 -14.65 -14.93 -0.44
CA THR A 117 -15.70 -13.90 -0.38
C THR A 117 -16.26 -13.94 1.05
N SER A 118 -15.42 -13.61 2.03
CA SER A 118 -15.83 -13.58 3.42
C SER A 118 -16.79 -12.42 3.60
N GLY A 119 -17.99 -12.74 4.04
CA GLY A 119 -18.99 -11.78 4.43
C GLY A 119 -20.29 -12.01 3.69
N THR A 120 -21.17 -12.75 4.35
CA THR A 120 -22.61 -12.82 4.12
C THR A 120 -23.34 -11.45 4.17
N ASN A 121 -22.64 -10.32 3.97
CA ASN A 121 -23.15 -8.94 3.91
C ASN A 121 -22.16 -7.88 3.34
N VAL A 122 -21.03 -8.24 2.69
CA VAL A 122 -20.04 -7.24 2.20
C VAL A 122 -19.92 -7.30 0.68
N LEU A 123 -20.94 -6.79 -0.03
CA LEU A 123 -21.04 -6.79 -1.50
C LEU A 123 -19.94 -6.00 -2.25
N ASN A 124 -18.99 -5.37 -1.56
CA ASN A 124 -18.04 -4.42 -2.16
C ASN A 124 -16.58 -4.61 -1.73
N LYS A 125 -16.22 -5.78 -1.17
CA LYS A 125 -14.82 -6.15 -0.91
C LYS A 125 -14.53 -7.58 -1.38
N CYS A 126 -13.39 -7.78 -2.03
CA CYS A 126 -12.87 -9.09 -2.42
C CYS A 126 -11.47 -9.25 -1.84
N CYS A 127 -11.32 -10.21 -0.92
CA CYS A 127 -10.07 -10.50 -0.25
C CYS A 127 -9.43 -11.78 -0.82
N ILE A 128 -8.16 -11.70 -1.20
CA ILE A 128 -7.41 -12.82 -1.78
C ILE A 128 -6.17 -13.06 -0.93
N GLU A 129 -6.18 -14.14 -0.14
CA GLU A 129 -5.07 -14.46 0.76
C GLU A 129 -4.03 -15.40 0.12
N THR A 130 -2.77 -15.30 0.56
CA THR A 130 -1.67 -16.16 0.10
C THR A 130 -1.07 -17.02 1.22
N ASP A 131 -0.39 -18.11 0.91
CA ASP A 131 0.30 -18.93 1.93
C ASP A 131 1.56 -18.27 2.53
N LYS A 132 1.85 -17.00 2.19
CA LYS A 132 3.06 -16.28 2.61
C LYS A 132 2.81 -15.45 3.85
N PHE A 133 3.76 -15.53 4.78
CA PHE A 133 3.69 -14.84 6.07
C PHE A 133 4.96 -14.03 6.30
N LEU A 134 4.77 -12.82 6.81
CA LEU A 134 5.85 -12.05 7.41
C LEU A 134 5.95 -12.40 8.89
N ILE A 135 7.16 -12.76 9.34
CA ILE A 135 7.43 -13.02 10.75
C ILE A 135 8.02 -11.75 11.37
N LEU A 136 7.24 -11.10 12.22
CA LEU A 136 7.67 -9.89 12.92
C LEU A 136 8.29 -10.25 14.28
N ASP A 137 9.50 -9.78 14.52
CA ASP A 137 10.36 -10.18 15.64
C ASP A 137 9.84 -9.76 17.04
N HIS A 138 8.77 -8.95 17.08
CA HIS A 138 8.23 -8.36 18.31
C HIS A 138 6.76 -8.69 18.58
N TYR A 139 6.08 -9.42 17.71
CA TYR A 139 4.68 -9.78 17.90
C TYR A 139 4.44 -11.26 17.55
N PRO A 140 3.65 -12.01 18.33
CA PRO A 140 3.22 -13.37 17.97
C PRO A 140 2.22 -13.40 16.81
N TYR A 141 2.03 -12.28 16.10
CA TYR A 141 1.13 -12.16 14.96
C TYR A 141 1.90 -12.43 13.68
N PHE A 142 1.39 -13.39 12.91
CA PHE A 142 1.79 -13.63 11.54
C PHE A 142 0.90 -12.78 10.66
N GLU A 143 1.50 -11.89 9.88
CA GLU A 143 0.75 -11.14 8.88
C GLU A 143 0.81 -11.91 7.57
N LYS A 144 -0.37 -12.35 7.12
CA LYS A 144 -0.52 -13.11 5.88
C LYS A 144 -0.58 -12.11 4.74
N LEU A 145 0.28 -12.28 3.74
CA LEU A 145 0.19 -11.47 2.53
C LEU A 145 -1.16 -11.74 1.87
N HIS A 146 -1.92 -10.68 1.64
CA HIS A 146 -3.22 -10.74 1.00
C HIS A 146 -3.45 -9.50 0.13
N ILE A 147 -4.47 -9.57 -0.72
CA ILE A 147 -4.96 -8.46 -1.53
C ILE A 147 -6.36 -8.13 -1.05
N ASP A 148 -6.59 -6.85 -0.81
CA ASP A 148 -7.89 -6.29 -0.52
C ASP A 148 -8.35 -5.41 -1.69
N MET A 149 -9.30 -5.94 -2.45
CA MET A 149 -9.94 -5.20 -3.54
C MET A 149 -11.24 -4.59 -3.06
N HIS A 150 -11.34 -3.28 -3.14
CA HIS A 150 -12.51 -2.51 -2.75
C HIS A 150 -13.25 -2.03 -3.98
N ARG A 151 -14.56 -2.25 -4.01
CA ARG A 151 -15.41 -1.67 -5.04
C ARG A 151 -15.76 -0.23 -4.70
N TYR A 152 -15.69 0.63 -5.71
CA TYR A 152 -16.36 1.92 -5.70
C TYR A 152 -17.31 2.05 -6.89
N ILE A 153 -18.35 2.84 -6.71
CA ILE A 153 -19.41 3.12 -7.70
C ILE A 153 -19.30 4.59 -8.09
N VAL A 154 -19.47 4.90 -9.36
CA VAL A 154 -19.40 6.28 -9.87
C VAL A 154 -20.77 6.74 -10.36
N ASN A 155 -21.19 7.91 -9.90
CA ASN A 155 -22.28 8.68 -10.49
C ASN A 155 -21.68 9.89 -11.21
N GLU A 156 -21.50 9.75 -12.53
CA GLU A 156 -20.93 10.79 -13.39
C GLU A 156 -21.79 12.06 -13.43
N GLU A 157 -23.13 11.93 -13.38
CA GLU A 157 -24.05 13.07 -13.44
C GLU A 157 -23.88 14.00 -12.23
N ASN A 158 -23.65 13.42 -11.06
CA ASN A 158 -23.46 14.15 -9.80
C ASN A 158 -21.98 14.38 -9.47
N ASN A 159 -21.06 13.92 -10.31
CA ASN A 159 -19.62 13.92 -10.06
C ASN A 159 -19.25 13.28 -8.70
N THR A 160 -19.83 12.15 -8.37
CA THR A 160 -19.55 11.46 -7.11
C THR A 160 -19.04 10.04 -7.30
N ALA A 161 -18.13 9.64 -6.43
CA ALA A 161 -17.74 8.25 -6.26
C ALA A 161 -18.03 7.83 -4.82
N SER A 162 -18.54 6.61 -4.63
CA SER A 162 -18.88 6.09 -3.29
C SER A 162 -18.35 4.67 -3.11
N CYS A 163 -18.01 4.33 -1.88
CA CYS A 163 -17.70 2.97 -1.45
C CYS A 163 -18.51 2.70 -0.17
N THR A 164 -19.24 1.58 -0.14
CA THR A 164 -20.25 1.32 0.89
C THR A 164 -19.75 0.39 2.01
N THR A 165 -18.48 0.01 2.02
CA THR A 165 -18.00 -1.02 2.94
C THR A 165 -16.95 -0.45 3.87
N HIS A 166 -17.30 -0.27 5.14
CA HIS A 166 -16.55 -0.79 6.28
C HIS A 166 -17.34 -0.54 7.59
N TYR A 167 -17.21 -1.47 8.54
CA TYR A 167 -17.97 -1.52 9.80
C TYR A 167 -17.64 -0.41 10.81
N THR A 168 -16.53 0.30 10.60
CA THR A 168 -16.01 1.30 11.52
C THR A 168 -16.19 2.69 10.95
N GLU A 169 -16.85 3.59 11.68
CA GLU A 169 -16.92 5.00 11.31
C GLU A 169 -15.50 5.60 11.26
N ASN A 170 -15.17 6.31 10.17
CA ASN A 170 -13.95 7.10 9.97
C ASN A 170 -12.65 6.32 9.63
N SER A 171 -12.73 5.05 9.24
CA SER A 171 -11.56 4.31 8.75
C SER A 171 -11.27 4.62 7.28
N TYR A 172 -12.32 4.73 6.46
CA TYR A 172 -12.19 4.99 5.03
C TYR A 172 -12.41 6.46 4.68
N PRO A 173 -11.71 6.97 3.64
CA PRO A 173 -11.88 8.36 3.21
C PRO A 173 -13.35 8.68 2.91
N PHE A 174 -14.01 7.78 2.18
CA PHE A 174 -15.43 7.91 1.81
C PHE A 174 -16.33 8.14 3.03
N GLN A 175 -16.05 7.53 4.17
CA GLN A 175 -16.85 7.70 5.39
C GLN A 175 -16.67 9.10 6.00
N LYS A 176 -15.45 9.65 6.02
CA LYS A 176 -15.21 11.02 6.48
C LYS A 176 -15.92 12.07 5.63
N TRP A 177 -16.16 11.76 4.36
CA TRP A 177 -16.89 12.62 3.44
C TRP A 177 -18.39 12.31 3.34
N GLY A 178 -18.97 11.63 4.33
CA GLY A 178 -20.41 11.36 4.36
C GLY A 178 -20.86 10.29 3.36
N GLY A 179 -19.96 9.39 2.95
CA GLY A 179 -20.22 8.24 2.09
C GLY A 179 -19.79 8.41 0.63
N ALA A 180 -19.37 9.61 0.21
CA ALA A 180 -18.99 9.87 -1.18
C ALA A 180 -17.91 10.95 -1.30
N VAL A 181 -17.17 10.92 -2.40
CA VAL A 181 -16.14 11.92 -2.76
C VAL A 181 -16.42 12.47 -4.15
N PRO A 182 -15.89 13.66 -4.50
CA PRO A 182 -15.87 14.08 -5.89
C PRO A 182 -15.20 13.01 -6.76
N TYR A 183 -15.78 12.68 -7.91
CA TYR A 183 -15.13 11.73 -8.83
C TYR A 183 -14.03 12.45 -9.64
N ARG A 184 -14.42 13.44 -10.43
CA ARG A 184 -13.53 14.37 -11.14
C ARG A 184 -12.94 15.39 -10.18
N GLY A 185 -11.65 15.67 -10.37
CA GLY A 185 -10.84 16.54 -9.53
C GLY A 185 -10.28 15.87 -8.28
N MET A 186 -10.65 14.62 -7.98
CA MET A 186 -10.17 13.89 -6.80
C MET A 186 -9.73 12.46 -7.14
N ILE A 187 -10.60 11.64 -7.74
CA ILE A 187 -10.21 10.30 -8.22
C ILE A 187 -9.61 10.41 -9.61
N VAL A 188 -10.31 11.03 -10.55
CA VAL A 188 -9.82 11.29 -11.91
C VAL A 188 -9.62 12.78 -12.14
N SER A 189 -8.86 13.18 -13.16
CA SER A 189 -8.76 14.57 -13.59
C SER A 189 -10.12 15.09 -14.06
N ASN A 190 -10.23 16.40 -14.31
CA ASN A 190 -11.46 16.97 -14.87
C ASN A 190 -11.83 16.34 -16.23
N ASP A 191 -10.84 15.92 -17.00
CA ASP A 191 -11.01 15.23 -18.28
C ASP A 191 -11.31 13.73 -18.14
N GLY A 192 -11.32 13.19 -16.92
CA GLY A 192 -11.68 11.80 -16.64
C GLY A 192 -10.50 10.82 -16.66
N TYR A 193 -9.27 11.31 -16.49
CA TYR A 193 -8.07 10.46 -16.50
C TYR A 193 -7.50 10.24 -15.11
N LEU A 194 -7.17 8.98 -14.81
CA LEU A 194 -6.24 8.65 -13.73
C LEU A 194 -4.84 9.12 -14.11
N VAL A 195 -4.03 9.30 -13.09
CA VAL A 195 -2.65 9.78 -13.17
C VAL A 195 -1.71 8.59 -13.03
N ASN A 196 -0.50 8.69 -13.57
CA ASN A 196 0.39 7.54 -13.65
C ASN A 196 1.43 7.56 -12.52
N GLY A 197 1.47 6.48 -11.75
CA GLY A 197 2.59 6.07 -10.92
C GLY A 197 3.38 4.92 -11.55
N ARG A 198 4.48 4.54 -10.91
CA ARG A 198 5.35 3.43 -11.32
C ARG A 198 5.57 2.47 -10.18
N PHE A 199 5.20 1.22 -10.39
CA PHE A 199 5.58 0.10 -9.55
C PHE A 199 6.62 -0.73 -10.31
N GLU A 200 7.88 -0.69 -9.90
CA GLU A 200 8.99 -1.28 -10.67
C GLU A 200 8.97 -0.81 -12.15
N ASP A 201 8.74 -1.73 -13.09
CA ASP A 201 8.65 -1.51 -14.53
C ASP A 201 7.21 -1.31 -15.03
N ILE A 202 6.21 -1.35 -14.14
CA ILE A 202 4.78 -1.26 -14.47
C ILE A 202 4.28 0.17 -14.26
N ILE A 203 3.49 0.66 -15.21
CA ILE A 203 2.69 1.88 -15.02
C ILE A 203 1.44 1.50 -14.24
N VAL A 204 1.26 2.14 -13.08
CA VAL A 204 0.12 1.94 -12.20
C VAL A 204 -0.75 3.19 -12.23
N PRO A 205 -2.05 3.08 -12.55
CA PRO A 205 -2.96 4.21 -12.41
C PRO A 205 -3.11 4.55 -10.92
N CYS A 206 -3.02 5.84 -10.59
CA CYS A 206 -3.22 6.39 -9.26
C CYS A 206 -4.37 7.40 -9.31
N ALA A 207 -4.95 7.69 -8.15
CA ALA A 207 -5.96 8.73 -8.03
C ALA A 207 -5.36 10.13 -8.23
N TYR A 208 -6.11 11.03 -8.86
CA TYR A 208 -5.68 12.37 -9.26
C TYR A 208 -5.18 13.22 -8.09
N ASP A 209 -5.95 13.28 -7.00
CA ASP A 209 -5.56 13.90 -5.74
C ASP A 209 -5.28 12.83 -4.68
N SER A 210 -4.27 12.00 -4.96
CA SER A 210 -3.86 10.90 -4.07
C SER A 210 -3.57 11.36 -2.63
N ILE A 211 -3.06 12.59 -2.43
CA ILE A 211 -2.74 13.11 -1.09
C ILE A 211 -3.97 13.64 -0.39
N GLY A 212 -4.87 14.31 -1.10
CA GLY A 212 -6.19 14.65 -0.59
C GLY A 212 -6.91 13.40 -0.07
N LEU A 213 -6.91 12.32 -0.85
CA LEU A 213 -7.44 11.01 -0.47
C LEU A 213 -6.76 10.40 0.77
N LEU A 214 -5.44 10.25 0.73
CA LEU A 214 -4.66 9.67 1.81
C LEU A 214 -4.78 10.47 3.12
N SER A 215 -4.84 11.80 3.06
CA SER A 215 -5.00 12.65 4.25
C SER A 215 -6.27 12.39 5.05
N GLN A 216 -7.27 11.78 4.42
CA GLN A 216 -8.52 11.42 5.07
C GLN A 216 -8.57 9.98 5.57
N TRP A 217 -7.64 9.13 5.15
CA TRP A 217 -7.61 7.72 5.54
C TRP A 217 -7.27 7.52 7.02
N ASN A 218 -7.82 6.47 7.66
CA ASN A 218 -7.45 5.98 9.00
C ASN A 218 -7.14 7.09 10.02
N ARG A 219 -8.09 8.01 10.24
CA ARG A 219 -7.91 9.14 11.16
C ARG A 219 -6.71 10.03 10.84
N ALA A 220 -6.49 10.28 9.54
CA ALA A 220 -5.39 11.09 9.01
C ALA A 220 -4.01 10.42 9.18
N GLU A 221 -3.96 9.10 9.07
CA GLU A 221 -2.72 8.31 9.13
C GLU A 221 -1.68 8.76 8.11
N TYR A 222 -2.13 9.23 6.94
CA TYR A 222 -1.28 9.65 5.82
C TYR A 222 -1.42 11.14 5.50
N GLU A 223 -1.72 11.99 6.48
CA GLU A 223 -1.67 13.44 6.27
C GLU A 223 -0.24 13.94 5.97
N PRO A 224 -0.06 15.13 5.39
CA PRO A 224 1.28 15.65 5.06
C PRO A 224 2.31 15.59 6.19
N SER A 225 1.84 15.68 7.44
CA SER A 225 2.69 15.59 8.62
C SER A 225 3.28 14.19 8.88
N THR A 226 2.60 13.14 8.44
CA THR A 226 2.95 11.73 8.62
C THR A 226 3.40 11.05 7.31
N LEU A 227 3.23 11.73 6.16
CA LEU A 227 3.66 11.26 4.84
C LEU A 227 5.16 10.99 4.68
N ARG A 228 6.01 11.35 5.64
CA ARG A 228 7.44 10.97 5.59
C ARG A 228 7.67 9.57 6.14
N LEU A 229 6.87 9.13 7.12
CA LEU A 229 7.06 7.89 7.87
C LEU A 229 5.67 7.40 8.35
N PRO A 230 5.03 6.44 7.64
CA PRO A 230 3.68 6.03 8.02
C PRO A 230 3.75 5.38 9.41
N ILE A 231 2.63 5.40 10.13
CA ILE A 231 2.49 4.62 11.35
C ILE A 231 2.62 3.15 10.93
N GLY A 232 3.49 2.36 11.58
CA GLY A 232 3.67 0.95 11.22
C GLY A 232 4.60 0.64 10.04
N GLY A 233 5.27 1.64 9.44
CA GLY A 233 6.21 1.40 8.33
C GLY A 233 7.56 0.81 8.75
N MET A 234 8.19 0.04 7.85
CA MET A 234 9.56 -0.47 8.03
C MET A 234 10.59 0.60 7.61
N TYR A 235 11.42 1.07 8.53
CA TYR A 235 12.53 1.98 8.23
C TYR A 235 13.88 1.32 8.49
N ARG A 236 14.89 1.72 7.71
CA ARG A 236 16.26 1.25 7.89
C ARG A 236 16.91 1.97 9.07
N ALA A 237 17.03 1.30 10.21
CA ALA A 237 17.80 1.78 11.35
C ALA A 237 19.30 1.87 11.04
N ASN A 238 20.06 2.59 11.88
CA ASN A 238 21.49 2.92 11.74
C ASN A 238 22.48 1.74 11.62
N MET A 239 22.00 0.52 11.41
CA MET A 239 22.82 -0.68 11.19
C MET A 239 22.35 -1.50 9.98
N GLY A 240 21.42 -0.98 9.17
CA GLY A 240 20.84 -1.71 8.05
C GLY A 240 19.81 -2.76 8.45
N LEU A 241 19.25 -2.64 9.66
CA LEU A 241 18.07 -3.40 10.10
C LEU A 241 16.83 -2.64 9.67
N PHE A 242 15.81 -3.34 9.19
CA PHE A 242 14.50 -2.75 9.02
C PHE A 242 13.70 -2.92 10.31
N ILE A 243 13.23 -1.81 10.87
CA ILE A 243 12.45 -1.79 12.10
C ILE A 243 11.08 -1.22 11.76
N MET A 244 10.03 -1.91 12.18
CA MET A 244 8.68 -1.37 12.17
C MET A 244 8.60 -0.24 13.20
N SER A 245 8.36 1.00 12.77
CA SER A 245 8.22 2.09 13.72
C SER A 245 6.81 2.14 14.28
N GLU A 246 6.66 1.90 15.58
CA GLU A 246 5.42 2.20 16.30
C GLU A 246 5.21 3.72 16.51
N LYS A 247 6.23 4.55 16.21
CA LYS A 247 6.19 5.99 16.43
C LYS A 247 6.63 6.76 15.19
N THR A 248 5.78 7.64 14.70
CA THR A 248 6.12 8.64 13.68
C THR A 248 7.07 9.68 14.27
N PRO A 249 8.27 9.87 13.72
CA PRO A 249 9.10 11.02 14.06
C PRO A 249 8.37 12.33 13.76
N GLN A 250 8.34 13.23 14.73
CA GLN A 250 7.69 14.53 14.60
C GLN A 250 8.46 15.39 13.59
N LEU A 251 7.83 15.75 12.47
CA LEU A 251 8.40 16.71 11.51
C LEU A 251 8.21 18.15 11.97
N SER A 252 9.19 19.01 11.66
CA SER A 252 9.01 20.45 11.81
C SER A 252 7.97 20.97 10.81
N GLN A 253 7.27 22.07 11.13
CA GLN A 253 6.29 22.66 10.19
C GLN A 253 6.93 23.02 8.85
N ARG A 254 8.16 23.54 8.86
CA ARG A 254 8.94 23.85 7.66
C ARG A 254 9.12 22.63 6.75
N ASP A 255 9.41 21.47 7.32
CA ASP A 255 9.59 20.24 6.53
C ASP A 255 8.26 19.78 5.93
N LYS A 256 7.14 19.94 6.66
CA LYS A 256 5.80 19.62 6.15
C LYS A 256 5.43 20.50 4.96
N ASP A 257 5.65 21.80 5.07
CA ASP A 257 5.35 22.77 4.02
C ASP A 257 6.18 22.47 2.76
N HIS A 258 7.47 22.15 2.93
CA HIS A 258 8.36 21.80 1.82
C HIS A 258 7.92 20.53 1.07
N ILE A 259 7.52 19.49 1.79
CA ILE A 259 7.00 18.24 1.21
C ILE A 259 5.72 18.51 0.42
N TYR A 260 4.84 19.36 0.95
CA TYR A 260 3.59 19.72 0.31
C TYR A 260 3.79 20.54 -0.98
N ASP A 261 4.71 21.50 -0.96
CA ASP A 261 5.05 22.30 -2.13
C ASP A 261 5.71 21.45 -3.22
N LEU A 262 6.62 20.54 -2.86
CA LEU A 262 7.23 19.60 -3.79
C LEU A 262 6.14 18.74 -4.46
N TRP A 263 5.18 18.25 -3.69
CA TRP A 263 4.07 17.46 -4.22
C TRP A 263 3.21 18.25 -5.21
N LYS A 264 2.81 19.48 -4.87
CA LYS A 264 2.01 20.33 -5.78
C LYS A 264 2.71 20.58 -7.11
N ASN A 265 4.02 20.84 -7.06
CA ASN A 265 4.82 21.06 -8.26
C ASN A 265 4.85 19.80 -9.13
N LEU A 266 5.06 18.63 -8.53
CA LEU A 266 5.08 17.36 -9.25
C LEU A 266 3.72 17.04 -9.87
N GLN A 267 2.62 17.25 -9.13
CA GLN A 267 1.27 17.06 -9.64
C GLN A 267 0.98 17.96 -10.85
N ALA A 268 1.44 19.22 -10.81
CA ALA A 268 1.32 20.16 -11.93
C ALA A 268 2.13 19.72 -13.17
N GLU A 269 3.23 19.00 -12.96
CA GLU A 269 4.07 18.41 -14.02
C GLU A 269 3.53 17.05 -14.51
N GLY A 270 2.41 16.56 -13.97
CA GLY A 270 1.84 15.25 -14.29
C GLY A 270 2.60 14.07 -13.69
N SER A 271 3.46 14.32 -12.69
CA SER A 271 4.24 13.32 -11.96
C SER A 271 3.70 13.18 -10.53
N ILE A 272 3.51 11.95 -10.03
CA ILE A 272 2.99 11.74 -8.66
C ILE A 272 3.93 10.87 -7.87
N CYS A 273 4.95 11.49 -7.29
CA CYS A 273 5.82 10.78 -6.37
C CYS A 273 6.47 11.77 -5.40
N PHE A 274 6.98 11.27 -4.28
CA PHE A 274 7.81 12.02 -3.36
C PHE A 274 9.28 11.76 -3.68
N VAL A 275 10.08 12.82 -3.79
CA VAL A 275 11.52 12.74 -3.56
C VAL A 275 11.76 13.24 -2.14
N LEU A 276 12.35 12.41 -1.29
CA LEU A 276 12.83 12.80 0.04
C LEU A 276 14.33 12.53 0.16
#